data_AF-A0A7C6WVV0-F1
#
_entry.id   AF-A0A7C6WVV0-F1
#
_cell.length_a   1.000
_cell.length_b   1.000
_cell.length_c   1.000
_cell.angle_alpha   90.00
_cell.angle_beta   90.00
_cell.angle_gamma   90.00
#
_symmetry.space_group_name_H-M   'P 1'
#
loop_
_entity.id
_entity.type
_entity.pdbx_description
1 polymer ?
#
loop_
_entity_poly.entity_id
_entity_poly.type
_entity_poly.pdbx_seq_one_letter_code
_entity_poly.pdbx_strand_id
1 'polypeptide(L)'
;MSKDKTWQLASRVFITGQIMLVSDLHIGADDLSVSGEYYFASPNNPIIRDYKNDPMIPASSLKGCMRSEMDLQYHKFMIANEDSREGEVVKLLRKGNKSIGAVLCNNPNCWVEKVFGRPSNDPLREPTRLQVCDSLIEEKVESIVRTENAIHRILSSANP
;
A
#
# COMPACT_ATOMS: atom_id res chain seq x y z
N MET A 1 18.33 -26.38 -11.12
CA MET A 1 16.97 -26.23 -11.67
C MET A 1 16.03 -27.08 -10.83
N SER A 2 15.36 -26.46 -9.87
CA SER A 2 14.48 -27.16 -8.91
C SER A 2 13.17 -27.54 -9.59
N LYS A 3 12.79 -28.82 -9.45
CA LYS A 3 11.53 -29.47 -9.89
C LYS A 3 10.34 -28.51 -9.99
N ASP A 4 9.58 -28.61 -11.08
CA ASP A 4 8.34 -27.88 -11.32
C ASP A 4 7.36 -28.09 -10.17
N LYS A 5 7.31 -27.11 -9.26
CA LYS A 5 6.41 -27.09 -8.12
C LYS A 5 4.98 -26.95 -8.67
N THR A 6 4.24 -28.04 -8.72
CA THR A 6 2.87 -28.07 -9.23
C THR A 6 1.93 -27.50 -8.18
N TRP A 7 1.44 -26.28 -8.39
CA TRP A 7 0.48 -25.64 -7.49
C TRP A 7 -0.92 -26.10 -7.84
N GLN A 8 -1.68 -26.55 -6.82
CA GLN A 8 -3.08 -26.90 -6.98
C GLN A 8 -3.94 -25.88 -6.22
N LEU A 9 -4.93 -25.31 -6.89
CA LEU A 9 -5.91 -24.45 -6.24
C LEU A 9 -6.85 -25.34 -5.40
N ALA A 10 -6.68 -25.33 -4.09
CA ALA A 10 -7.57 -26.07 -3.18
C ALA A 10 -8.93 -25.38 -3.01
N SER A 11 -8.91 -24.07 -2.69
CA SER A 11 -10.12 -23.27 -2.48
C SER A 11 -9.84 -21.78 -2.63
N ARG A 12 -10.90 -20.97 -2.69
CA ARG A 12 -10.86 -19.51 -2.63
C ARG A 12 -11.76 -19.04 -1.49
N VAL A 13 -11.21 -18.21 -0.62
CA VAL A 13 -11.97 -17.58 0.47
C VAL A 13 -12.27 -16.14 0.06
N PHE A 14 -13.54 -15.76 0.13
CA PHE A 14 -13.99 -14.40 -0.15
C PHE A 14 -14.22 -13.67 1.18
N ILE A 15 -13.53 -12.55 1.35
CA ILE A 15 -13.72 -11.65 2.49
C ILE A 15 -14.37 -10.39 1.93
N THR A 16 -15.60 -10.12 2.36
CA THR A 16 -16.39 -8.97 1.93
C THR A 16 -16.78 -8.15 3.15
N GLY A 17 -16.88 -6.83 2.99
CA GLY A 17 -17.29 -5.92 4.04
C GLY A 17 -17.28 -4.48 3.56
N GLN A 18 -17.67 -3.58 4.46
CA GLN A 18 -17.68 -2.14 4.22
C GLN A 18 -16.54 -1.48 4.99
N ILE A 19 -15.85 -0.52 4.36
CA ILE A 19 -14.85 0.32 5.01
C ILE A 19 -15.55 1.61 5.44
N MET A 20 -15.69 1.81 6.75
CA MET A 20 -16.26 3.03 7.32
C MET A 20 -15.15 4.06 7.56
N LEU A 21 -15.32 5.25 6.99
CA LEU A 21 -14.43 6.38 7.26
C LEU A 21 -14.80 7.00 8.61
N VAL A 22 -13.95 6.79 9.62
CA VAL A 22 -14.10 7.42 10.96
C VAL A 22 -13.56 8.85 10.97
N SER A 23 -12.68 9.18 10.02
CA SER A 23 -12.14 10.50 9.73
C SER A 23 -12.06 10.71 8.23
N ASP A 24 -11.82 11.95 7.80
CA ASP A 24 -11.53 12.28 6.41
C ASP A 24 -10.37 11.43 5.87
N LEU A 25 -10.51 10.99 4.62
CA LEU A 25 -9.53 10.18 3.91
C LEU A 25 -9.08 10.91 2.65
N HIS A 26 -7.77 10.99 2.46
CA HIS A 26 -7.15 11.50 1.24
C HIS A 26 -6.28 10.40 0.62
N ILE A 27 -6.56 10.07 -0.64
CA ILE A 27 -5.72 9.22 -1.48
C ILE A 27 -5.45 10.01 -2.76
N GLY A 28 -4.22 10.47 -2.92
CA GLY A 28 -3.83 11.32 -4.04
C GLY A 28 -4.03 10.65 -5.40
N ALA A 29 -4.50 11.42 -6.37
CA ALA A 29 -4.51 11.08 -7.77
C ALA A 29 -3.43 11.86 -8.54
N ASP A 30 -3.01 11.30 -9.68
CA ASP A 30 -2.19 12.03 -10.64
C ASP A 30 -3.09 12.95 -11.49
N ASP A 31 -2.54 14.05 -12.00
CA ASP A 31 -3.26 15.07 -12.78
C ASP A 31 -4.01 14.47 -13.99
N LEU A 32 -3.44 13.41 -14.58
CA LEU A 32 -4.02 12.68 -15.71
C LEU A 32 -5.23 11.80 -15.34
N SER A 33 -5.37 11.44 -14.06
CA SER A 33 -6.41 10.55 -13.57
C SER A 33 -7.67 11.27 -13.09
N VAL A 34 -7.64 12.60 -13.03
CA VAL A 34 -8.75 13.43 -12.54
C VAL A 34 -9.48 14.04 -13.73
N SER A 35 -10.78 13.77 -13.84
CA SER A 35 -11.61 14.39 -14.88
C SER A 35 -11.75 15.91 -14.62
N GLY A 36 -11.78 16.69 -15.72
CA GLY A 36 -11.51 18.14 -15.72
C GLY A 36 -12.25 18.97 -14.66
N GLU A 37 -13.54 18.73 -14.44
CA GLU A 37 -14.35 19.53 -13.50
C GLU A 37 -13.79 19.55 -12.07
N TYR A 38 -13.24 18.44 -11.59
CA TYR A 38 -12.69 18.33 -10.23
C TYR A 38 -11.22 18.75 -10.16
N TYR A 39 -10.48 18.60 -11.26
CA TYR A 39 -9.12 19.13 -11.35
C TYR A 39 -9.11 20.66 -11.20
N PHE A 40 -10.10 21.35 -11.81
CA PHE A 40 -10.23 22.80 -11.69
C PHE A 40 -10.64 23.27 -10.27
N ALA A 41 -11.36 22.45 -9.51
CA ALA A 41 -11.84 22.82 -8.17
C ALA A 41 -10.75 22.70 -7.08
N SER A 42 -9.79 21.79 -7.23
CA SER A 42 -8.68 21.63 -6.27
C SER A 42 -7.41 21.14 -6.99
N PRO A 43 -6.73 22.03 -7.73
CA PRO A 43 -5.58 21.67 -8.55
C PRO A 43 -4.37 21.19 -7.74
N ASN A 44 -4.28 21.54 -6.46
CA ASN A 44 -3.05 21.36 -5.68
C ASN A 44 -2.89 19.99 -5.01
N ASN A 45 -3.93 19.14 -4.92
CA ASN A 45 -3.81 17.78 -4.37
C ASN A 45 -5.11 16.96 -4.58
N PRO A 46 -5.45 16.57 -5.81
CA PRO A 46 -6.72 15.90 -6.08
C PRO A 46 -6.77 14.48 -5.48
N ILE A 47 -7.99 14.00 -5.21
CA ILE A 47 -8.24 12.63 -4.77
C ILE A 47 -8.56 11.71 -5.95
N ILE A 48 -8.21 10.44 -5.83
CA ILE A 48 -8.53 9.42 -6.83
C ILE A 48 -10.04 9.14 -6.92
N ARG A 49 -10.52 9.03 -8.15
CA ARG A 49 -11.93 8.85 -8.49
C ARG A 49 -12.11 7.75 -9.52
N ASP A 50 -13.23 7.05 -9.44
CA ASP A 50 -13.58 5.98 -10.37
C ASP A 50 -14.07 6.53 -11.73
N TYR A 51 -14.52 5.64 -12.61
CA TYR A 51 -15.05 6.00 -13.93
C TYR A 51 -16.37 6.80 -13.86
N LYS A 52 -17.08 6.78 -12.73
CA LYS A 52 -18.28 7.59 -12.45
C LYS A 52 -17.95 8.91 -11.79
N ASN A 53 -16.67 9.17 -11.55
CA ASN A 53 -16.15 10.36 -10.87
C ASN A 53 -16.40 10.38 -9.35
N ASP A 54 -16.75 9.23 -8.77
CA ASP A 54 -16.93 9.09 -7.33
C ASP A 54 -15.57 8.76 -6.66
N PRO A 55 -15.28 9.29 -5.46
CA PRO A 55 -14.06 8.91 -4.74
C PRO A 55 -13.96 7.39 -4.53
N MET A 56 -12.75 6.83 -4.57
CA MET A 56 -12.56 5.40 -4.33
C MET A 56 -11.29 5.09 -3.55
N ILE A 57 -11.22 3.90 -2.96
CA ILE A 57 -9.99 3.37 -2.37
C ILE A 57 -9.40 2.34 -3.35
N PRO A 58 -8.25 2.64 -3.99
CA PRO A 58 -7.62 1.69 -4.90
C PRO A 58 -7.15 0.43 -4.17
N ALA A 59 -7.28 -0.71 -4.83
CA ALA A 59 -6.81 -2.00 -4.36
C ALA A 59 -5.31 -1.99 -4.04
N SER A 60 -4.53 -1.28 -4.85
CA SER A 60 -3.08 -1.14 -4.68
C SER A 60 -2.73 -0.39 -3.40
N SER A 61 -3.42 0.71 -3.11
CA SER A 61 -3.25 1.50 -1.88
C SER A 61 -3.62 0.67 -0.65
N LEU A 62 -4.75 -0.03 -0.68
CA LEU A 62 -5.19 -0.89 0.43
C LEU A 62 -4.21 -2.07 0.64
N LYS A 63 -3.87 -2.79 -0.42
CA LYS A 63 -2.92 -3.92 -0.37
C LYS A 63 -1.53 -3.47 0.09
N GLY A 64 -1.05 -2.32 -0.37
CA GLY A 64 0.23 -1.74 0.01
C GLY A 64 0.29 -1.35 1.48
N CYS A 65 -0.77 -0.72 1.99
CA CYS A 65 -0.89 -0.37 3.41
C CYS A 65 -0.88 -1.63 4.29
N MET A 66 -1.72 -2.63 3.97
CA MET A 66 -1.73 -3.91 4.69
C MET A 66 -0.37 -4.60 4.69
N ARG A 67 0.33 -4.60 3.55
CA ARG A 67 1.67 -5.17 3.44
C ARG A 67 2.67 -4.41 4.30
N SER A 68 2.64 -3.08 4.26
CA SER A 68 3.56 -2.23 5.03
C SER A 68 3.41 -2.45 6.53
N GLU A 69 2.18 -2.50 7.03
CA GLU A 69 1.91 -2.78 8.45
C GLU A 69 2.32 -4.19 8.84
N MET A 70 2.07 -5.19 7.99
CA MET A 70 2.50 -6.57 8.23
C MET A 70 4.03 -6.68 8.19
N ASP A 71 4.70 -5.98 7.27
CA ASP A 71 6.17 -5.90 7.23
C ASP A 71 6.71 -5.30 8.53
N LEU A 72 6.11 -4.22 9.03
CA LEU A 72 6.50 -3.63 10.31
C LEU A 72 6.24 -4.58 11.48
N GLN A 73 5.10 -5.26 11.54
CA GLN A 73 4.78 -6.17 12.64
C GLN A 73 5.59 -7.46 12.61
N TYR A 74 5.89 -8.04 11.45
CA TYR A 74 6.57 -9.34 11.42
C TYR A 74 8.08 -9.17 11.38
N HIS A 75 8.60 -8.17 10.67
CA HIS A 75 10.04 -8.00 10.49
C HIS A 75 10.71 -7.14 11.57
N LYS A 76 9.97 -6.30 12.31
CA LYS A 76 10.53 -5.56 13.47
C LYS A 76 10.90 -6.48 14.63
N PHE A 77 10.11 -7.53 14.88
CA PHE A 77 10.39 -8.48 15.96
C PHE A 77 11.55 -9.41 15.63
N MET A 78 11.85 -9.65 14.35
CA MET A 78 13.01 -10.45 13.94
C MET A 78 14.35 -9.74 14.18
N ILE A 79 14.35 -8.40 14.24
CA ILE A 79 15.56 -7.61 14.52
C ILE A 79 15.85 -7.53 16.03
N ALA A 80 14.81 -7.62 16.87
CA ALA A 80 14.95 -7.50 18.33
C ALA A 80 15.42 -8.78 19.03
N ASN A 81 15.28 -9.93 18.38
CA ASN A 81 15.72 -11.22 18.88
C ASN A 81 16.97 -11.65 18.11
N GLU A 82 18.16 -11.30 18.61
CA GLU A 82 19.46 -11.67 18.01
C GLU A 82 19.62 -13.20 17.82
N ASP A 83 18.85 -14.01 18.56
CA ASP A 83 18.87 -15.48 18.51
C ASP A 83 17.83 -16.13 17.58
N SER A 84 16.84 -15.40 17.04
CA SER A 84 15.85 -15.98 16.13
C SER A 84 16.38 -16.02 14.69
N ARG A 85 17.13 -17.08 14.39
CA ARG A 85 17.63 -17.43 13.04
C ARG A 85 16.52 -17.87 12.07
N GLU A 86 15.50 -17.03 11.83
CA GLU A 86 14.53 -17.30 10.75
C GLU A 86 14.32 -16.11 9.82
N GLY A 87 15.35 -15.81 9.04
CA GLY A 87 15.25 -14.92 7.90
C GLY A 87 15.96 -13.61 8.19
N GLU A 88 17.17 -13.49 7.65
CA GLU A 88 17.81 -12.20 7.47
C GLU A 88 16.80 -11.29 6.76
N VAL A 89 16.32 -10.28 7.48
CA VAL A 89 15.54 -9.19 6.89
C VAL A 89 16.52 -8.50 5.95
N VAL A 90 16.47 -8.87 4.67
CA VAL A 90 17.07 -8.08 3.63
C VAL A 90 16.14 -6.88 3.48
N LYS A 91 16.28 -5.92 4.39
CA LYS A 91 16.07 -4.52 4.00
C LYS A 91 16.83 -4.42 2.69
N LEU A 92 16.21 -3.92 1.63
CA LEU A 92 16.95 -3.50 0.46
C LEU A 92 17.98 -2.48 0.95
N LEU A 93 19.18 -2.98 1.29
CA LEU A 93 20.30 -2.22 1.78
C LEU A 93 20.78 -1.45 0.57
N ARG A 94 20.45 -0.18 0.58
CA ARG A 94 20.77 0.76 -0.47
C ARG A 94 22.27 1.03 -0.44
N LYS A 95 23.01 0.47 -1.39
CA LYS A 95 24.28 1.07 -1.82
C LYS A 95 23.93 2.21 -2.79
N GLY A 96 23.63 3.40 -2.25
CA GLY A 96 23.39 4.61 -3.04
C GLY A 96 21.96 4.80 -3.60
N ASN A 97 21.27 5.82 -3.09
CA ASN A 97 20.30 6.65 -3.81
C ASN A 97 19.13 6.08 -4.70
N LYS A 98 18.22 5.23 -4.18
CA LYS A 98 16.72 5.34 -4.19
C LYS A 98 16.11 3.99 -3.76
N SER A 99 15.62 3.87 -2.52
CA SER A 99 14.96 2.66 -2.01
C SER A 99 13.46 2.90 -1.93
N ILE A 100 12.74 2.44 -2.94
CA ILE A 100 11.31 2.15 -2.85
C ILE A 100 11.25 0.64 -2.70
N GLY A 101 10.83 0.09 -1.57
CA GLY A 101 10.69 -1.35 -1.51
C GLY A 101 10.27 -1.91 -0.16
N ALA A 102 9.30 -2.82 -0.24
CA ALA A 102 8.88 -3.70 0.82
C ALA A 102 10.05 -4.53 1.36
N VAL A 103 9.89 -5.05 2.57
CA VAL A 103 10.87 -5.96 3.15
C VAL A 103 10.84 -7.28 2.38
N LEU A 104 12.03 -7.84 2.14
CA LEU A 104 12.20 -9.20 1.64
C LEU A 104 12.91 -10.03 2.70
N CYS A 105 12.26 -11.11 3.10
CA CYS A 105 12.80 -12.09 4.00
C CYS A 105 13.43 -13.24 3.19
N ASN A 106 14.57 -13.76 3.62
CA ASN A 106 15.17 -14.95 2.98
C ASN A 106 14.48 -16.27 3.39
N ASN A 107 13.50 -16.23 4.30
CA ASN A 107 12.74 -17.40 4.74
C ASN A 107 11.69 -17.80 3.68
N PRO A 108 11.76 -19.01 3.10
CA PRO A 108 10.75 -19.51 2.14
C PRO A 108 9.34 -19.63 2.73
N ASN A 109 9.21 -19.64 4.06
CA ASN A 109 7.96 -19.78 4.79
C ASN A 109 7.46 -18.48 5.43
N CYS A 110 8.06 -17.33 5.12
CA CYS A 110 7.61 -16.05 5.67
C CYS A 110 6.15 -15.74 5.26
N TRP A 111 5.32 -15.42 6.25
CA TRP A 111 3.89 -15.21 6.04
C TRP A 111 3.60 -13.99 5.16
N VAL A 112 4.40 -12.92 5.27
CA VAL A 112 4.18 -11.72 4.47
C VAL A 112 4.31 -12.04 2.98
N GLU A 113 5.41 -12.68 2.58
CA GLU A 113 5.65 -13.07 1.19
C GLU A 113 4.70 -14.15 0.70
N LYS A 114 4.25 -15.07 1.57
CA LYS A 114 3.23 -16.07 1.21
C LYS A 114 1.90 -15.41 0.86
N VAL A 115 1.52 -14.35 1.56
CA VAL A 115 0.27 -13.62 1.34
C VAL A 115 0.40 -12.65 0.16
N PHE A 116 1.38 -11.75 0.22
CA PHE A 116 1.51 -10.62 -0.71
C PHE A 116 2.36 -10.93 -1.96
N GLY A 117 3.08 -12.05 -1.98
CA GLY A 117 3.94 -12.47 -3.09
C GLY A 117 5.34 -11.86 -3.05
N ARG A 118 6.23 -12.47 -3.86
CA ARG A 118 7.62 -12.03 -4.07
C ARG A 118 7.81 -11.45 -5.47
N PRO A 119 8.79 -10.54 -5.66
CA PRO A 119 9.12 -10.03 -6.99
C PRO A 119 9.63 -11.15 -7.91
N SER A 120 9.45 -10.98 -9.22
CA SER A 120 9.80 -11.97 -10.25
C SER A 120 11.28 -12.35 -10.27
N ASN A 121 12.15 -11.44 -9.83
CA ASN A 121 13.60 -11.58 -9.85
C ASN A 121 14.15 -12.31 -8.61
N ASP A 122 13.28 -12.69 -7.66
CA ASP A 122 13.66 -13.44 -6.46
C ASP A 122 13.77 -14.96 -6.78
N PRO A 123 14.84 -15.66 -6.36
CA PRO A 123 14.94 -17.11 -6.51
C PRO A 123 13.80 -17.88 -5.82
N LEU A 124 13.22 -17.32 -4.76
CA LEU A 124 12.08 -17.87 -4.01
C LEU A 124 10.72 -17.37 -4.55
N ARG A 125 10.65 -16.83 -5.77
CA ARG A 125 9.42 -16.27 -6.35
C ARG A 125 8.20 -17.19 -6.14
N GLU A 126 7.15 -16.62 -5.58
CA GLU A 126 5.85 -17.26 -5.43
C GLU A 126 4.76 -16.23 -5.76
N PRO A 127 3.67 -16.64 -6.42
CA PRO A 127 2.56 -15.74 -6.73
C PRO A 127 1.86 -15.29 -5.44
N THR A 128 1.22 -14.12 -5.50
CA THR A 128 0.41 -13.61 -4.39
C THR A 128 -0.81 -14.52 -4.15
N ARG A 129 -1.16 -14.73 -2.88
CA ARG A 129 -2.36 -15.47 -2.47
C ARG A 129 -3.52 -14.54 -2.11
N LEU A 130 -3.25 -13.24 -1.96
CA LEU A 130 -4.24 -12.21 -1.66
C LEU A 130 -4.51 -11.33 -2.89
N GLN A 131 -5.74 -11.39 -3.38
CA GLN A 131 -6.29 -10.43 -4.33
C GLN A 131 -7.13 -9.41 -3.58
N VAL A 132 -6.85 -8.13 -3.80
CA VAL A 132 -7.63 -7.01 -3.25
C VAL A 132 -8.33 -6.35 -4.44
N CYS A 133 -9.60 -5.98 -4.26
CA CYS A 133 -10.39 -5.26 -5.24
C CYS A 133 -10.50 -3.78 -4.85
N ASP A 134 -10.73 -2.91 -5.83
CA ASP A 134 -11.00 -1.50 -5.56
C ASP A 134 -12.27 -1.38 -4.71
N SER A 135 -12.24 -0.51 -3.70
CA SER A 135 -13.42 -0.21 -2.88
C SER A 135 -14.15 0.95 -3.51
N LEU A 136 -15.30 0.65 -4.12
CA LEU A 136 -16.21 1.64 -4.66
C LEU A 136 -17.14 2.17 -3.57
N ILE A 137 -17.65 3.38 -3.77
CA ILE A 137 -18.63 3.99 -2.89
C ILE A 137 -20.02 3.37 -3.13
N GLU A 138 -20.71 3.02 -2.04
CA GLU A 138 -22.12 2.60 -2.06
C GLU A 138 -23.07 3.78 -1.85
N GLU A 139 -22.74 4.69 -0.94
CA GLU A 139 -23.52 5.88 -0.61
C GLU A 139 -22.74 7.15 -0.94
N LYS A 140 -23.36 8.09 -1.66
CA LYS A 140 -22.68 9.29 -2.13
C LYS A 140 -22.05 10.08 -0.97
N VAL A 141 -20.73 10.22 -1.01
CA VAL A 141 -19.95 10.97 -0.01
C VAL A 141 -19.54 12.32 -0.59
N GLU A 142 -19.58 13.36 0.23
CA GLU A 142 -19.10 14.69 -0.15
C GLU A 142 -17.58 14.79 0.03
N SER A 143 -16.90 15.37 -0.97
CA SER A 143 -15.48 15.70 -0.87
C SER A 143 -15.31 17.14 -0.41
N ILE A 144 -14.52 17.36 0.64
CA ILE A 144 -14.29 18.66 1.25
C ILE A 144 -12.87 19.13 0.89
N VAL A 145 -12.71 20.41 0.54
CA VAL A 145 -11.38 21.03 0.39
C VAL A 145 -10.94 21.56 1.74
N ARG A 146 -9.89 20.95 2.31
CA ARG A 146 -9.25 21.45 3.53
C ARG A 146 -8.03 22.27 3.17
N THR A 147 -7.93 23.46 3.75
CA THR A 147 -6.74 24.31 3.65
C THR A 147 -5.85 24.06 4.86
N GLU A 148 -4.60 23.72 4.62
CA GLU A 148 -3.57 23.58 5.65
C GLU A 148 -2.53 24.68 5.47
N ASN A 149 -1.84 25.10 6.53
CA ASN A 149 -0.75 26.07 6.42
C ASN A 149 0.48 25.62 7.22
N ALA A 150 1.65 25.99 6.72
CA ALA A 150 2.89 25.86 7.45
C ALA A 150 3.30 27.23 8.00
N ILE A 151 3.44 27.34 9.32
CA ILE A 151 3.90 28.58 9.96
C ILE A 151 5.41 28.48 10.23
N HIS A 152 6.16 29.44 9.69
CA HIS A 152 7.60 29.52 9.90
C HIS A 152 7.90 29.88 11.37
N ARG A 153 8.66 29.03 12.07
CA ARG A 153 8.85 29.15 13.54
C ARG A 153 9.51 30.45 14.02
N ILE A 154 10.39 31.05 13.20
CA ILE A 154 11.12 32.28 13.57
C ILE A 154 10.35 33.53 13.12
N LEU A 155 10.13 33.65 11.80
CA LEU A 155 9.44 34.77 11.18
C LEU A 155 7.93 34.85 11.44
N SER A 156 7.31 33.77 11.95
CA SER A 156 5.86 33.64 12.11
C SER A 156 5.05 33.87 10.82
N SER A 157 5.69 33.71 9.64
CA SER A 157 5.02 33.83 8.35
C SER A 157 4.25 32.55 8.01
N ALA A 158 3.05 32.70 7.46
CA ALA A 158 2.22 31.59 7.00
C ALA A 158 2.49 31.27 5.53
N ASN A 159 2.63 29.98 5.21
CA ASN A 159 2.63 29.44 3.86
C ASN A 159 1.41 28.52 3.71
N PRO A 160 0.27 29.04 3.20
CA PRO A 160 -0.93 28.26 2.90
C PRO A 160 -0.78 27.41 1.63
#